data_AF-A0A2H4H6E1-F1
#
_entry.id   AF-A0A2H4H6E1-F1
#
_cell.length_a   1.000
_cell.length_b   1.000
_cell.length_c   1.000
_cell.angle_alpha   90.00
_cell.angle_beta   90.00
_cell.angle_gamma   90.00
#
_symmetry.space_group_name_H-M   'P 1'
#
loop_
_entity.id
_entity.type
_entity.pdbx_description
1 polymer ?
#
loop_
_entity_poly.entity_id
_entity_poly.type
_entity_poly.pdbx_seq_one_letter_code
_entity_poly.pdbx_strand_id
1 'polypeptide(L)' 'MHTVKTRKVGNSLVITIPKELKVEEGKEFIVYKGVDDVIVLAPKIPNPFDNTEPFIMDNHFKGVALLDIEG' A
#
# COMPACT_ATOMS: atom_id res chain seq x y z
N MET A 1 -19.94 -3.63 13.84
CA MET A 1 -20.50 -3.51 12.47
C MET A 1 -21.22 -2.18 12.39
N HIS A 2 -20.85 -1.32 11.45
CA HIS A 2 -21.46 0.00 11.29
C HIS A 2 -22.24 0.05 9.99
N THR A 3 -23.48 0.53 10.06
CA THR A 3 -24.28 0.80 8.87
C THR A 3 -24.14 2.27 8.54
N VAL A 4 -23.76 2.58 7.31
CA VAL A 4 -23.62 3.95 6.80
C VAL A 4 -24.46 4.10 5.55
N LYS A 5 -24.90 5.33 5.29
CA LYS A 5 -25.71 5.65 4.11
C LYS A 5 -24.95 6.58 3.19
N THR A 6 -25.05 6.33 1.90
CA THR A 6 -24.53 7.22 0.87
C THR A 6 -25.25 8.57 0.90
N ARG A 7 -24.54 9.67 0.64
CA ARG A 7 -25.14 11.02 0.46
C ARG A 7 -24.59 11.70 -0.78
N LYS A 8 -25.38 12.58 -1.39
CA LYS A 8 -24.96 13.40 -2.54
C LYS A 8 -24.22 14.65 -2.04
N VAL A 9 -23.04 14.91 -2.60
CA VAL A 9 -22.25 16.12 -2.36
C VAL A 9 -21.79 16.65 -3.71
N GLY A 10 -22.35 17.79 -4.14
CA GLY A 10 -22.16 18.30 -5.49
C GLY A 10 -22.65 17.30 -6.54
N ASN A 11 -21.77 16.91 -7.45
CA ASN A 11 -22.04 15.89 -8.48
C ASN A 11 -21.61 14.47 -8.08
N SER A 12 -21.21 14.26 -6.83
CA SER A 12 -20.63 12.99 -6.37
C SER A 12 -21.50 12.32 -5.31
N LEU A 13 -21.36 10.99 -5.21
CA LEU A 13 -21.90 10.19 -4.11
C LEU A 13 -20.78 9.88 -3.12
N VAL A 14 -21.00 10.11 -1.84
CA VAL A 14 -20.00 9.88 -0.79
C VAL A 14 -20.55 9.00 0.32
N ILE A 15 -19.67 8.22 0.94
CA ILE A 15 -19.94 7.39 2.12
C ILE A 15 -19.09 7.90 3.27
N THR A 16 -19.68 8.01 4.47
CA THR A 16 -18.94 8.40 5.67
C THR A 16 -18.20 7.20 6.24
N ILE A 17 -16.90 7.35 6.49
CA ILE A 17 -16.07 6.35 7.18
C ILE A 17 -16.20 6.59 8.70
N PRO A 18 -16.69 5.62 9.48
CA PRO A 18 -16.76 5.73 10.94
C PRO A 18 -15.37 5.92 11.58
N LYS A 19 -15.29 6.74 12.64
CA LYS A 19 -14.01 7.09 13.30
C LYS A 19 -13.31 5.88 13.91
N GLU A 20 -14.07 4.85 14.27
CA GLU A 20 -13.60 3.60 14.86
C GLU A 20 -12.69 2.82 13.89
N LEU A 21 -12.79 3.06 12.58
CA LEU A 21 -11.92 2.47 11.56
C LEU A 21 -10.54 3.13 11.49
N LYS A 22 -10.30 4.22 12.21
CA LYS A 22 -9.00 4.89 12.36
C LYS A 22 -8.32 5.23 11.02
N VAL A 23 -9.11 5.62 10.02
CA VAL A 23 -8.57 6.12 8.75
C VAL A 23 -8.17 7.58 8.93
N GLU A 24 -6.92 7.89 8.61
CA GLU A 24 -6.37 9.25 8.68
C GLU A 24 -6.96 10.16 7.59
N GLU A 25 -7.10 11.44 7.91
CA GLU A 25 -7.52 12.46 6.95
C GLU A 25 -6.47 12.61 5.84
N GLY A 26 -6.93 12.84 4.60
CA GLY A 26 -6.04 13.00 3.45
C GLY A 26 -5.47 11.70 2.86
N LYS A 27 -5.82 10.52 3.41
CA LYS A 27 -5.35 9.24 2.87
C LYS A 27 -5.99 8.92 1.51
N GLU A 28 -5.16 8.60 0.52
CA GLU A 28 -5.63 8.19 -0.81
C GLU A 28 -5.98 6.70 -0.86
N PHE A 29 -7.06 6.39 -1.59
CA PHE A 29 -7.53 5.02 -1.80
C PHE A 29 -7.77 4.76 -3.28
N ILE A 30 -7.43 3.54 -3.70
CA ILE A 30 -7.90 2.96 -4.96
C ILE A 30 -9.28 2.37 -4.68
N VAL A 31 -10.27 2.80 -5.46
CA VAL A 31 -11.67 2.38 -5.31
C VAL A 31 -12.08 1.54 -6.51
N TYR A 32 -12.58 0.33 -6.26
CA TYR A 32 -13.08 -0.56 -7.30
C TYR A 32 -14.21 -1.45 -6.79
N LYS A 33 -14.97 -2.02 -7.72
CA LYS A 33 -16.03 -2.99 -7.45
C LYS A 33 -15.44 -4.40 -7.50
N GLY A 34 -15.40 -5.08 -6.36
CA GLY A 34 -14.96 -6.47 -6.23
C GLY A 34 -16.07 -7.47 -6.54
N VAL A 35 -15.88 -8.70 -6.10
CA VAL A 35 -16.87 -9.78 -6.17
C VAL A 35 -18.07 -9.44 -5.28
N ASP A 36 -19.26 -9.95 -5.63
CA ASP A 36 -20.50 -9.78 -4.85
C ASP A 36 -20.89 -8.33 -4.55
N ASP A 37 -20.66 -7.44 -5.52
CA ASP A 37 -20.98 -6.01 -5.45
C ASP A 37 -20.28 -5.23 -4.31
N VAL A 38 -19.25 -5.82 -3.71
CA VAL A 38 -18.46 -5.18 -2.66
C VAL A 38 -17.66 -4.02 -3.23
N ILE A 39 -17.81 -2.83 -2.66
CA ILE A 39 -16.92 -1.69 -2.96
C ILE A 39 -15.70 -1.81 -2.07
N VAL A 40 -14.53 -1.96 -2.69
CA VAL A 40 -13.24 -2.06 -1.99
C VAL A 40 -12.54 -0.71 -2.03
N LEU A 41 -12.08 -0.24 -0.87
CA LEU A 41 -11.19 0.91 -0.72
C LEU A 41 -9.82 0.39 -0.28
N ALA A 42 -8.89 0.27 -1.21
CA ALA A 42 -7.52 -0.16 -0.91
C ALA A 42 -6.63 1.08 -0.71
N PRO A 43 -5.94 1.24 0.43
CA PRO A 43 -5.06 2.39 0.65
C PRO A 43 -3.95 2.37 -0.39
N LYS A 44 -3.70 3.52 -1.02
CA LYS A 44 -2.60 3.66 -1.97
C LYS A 44 -1.30 3.71 -1.19
N ILE A 45 -0.45 2.70 -1.39
CA ILE A 45 0.89 2.63 -0.81
C ILE A 45 1.84 3.26 -1.83
N PRO A 46 2.79 4.11 -1.40
CA PRO A 46 3.84 4.59 -2.30
C PRO A 46 4.57 3.40 -2.91
N ASN A 47 4.90 3.50 -4.20
CA ASN A 47 5.63 2.44 -4.87
C ASN A 47 6.98 2.27 -4.18
N PRO A 48 7.31 1.07 -3.65
CA PRO A 48 8.59 0.83 -2.99
C PRO A 48 9.79 0.99 -3.93
N PHE A 49 9.55 1.04 -5.25
CA PHE A 49 10.58 1.22 -6.28
C PHE A 49 10.69 2.66 -6.80
N ASP A 50 9.84 3.59 -6.35
CA ASP A 50 9.96 5.01 -6.74
C ASP A 50 11.10 5.71 -5.97
N ASN A 51 11.51 5.16 -4.83
CA ASN A 51 12.74 5.56 -4.17
C ASN A 51 13.91 5.00 -4.96
N THR A 52 14.45 5.87 -5.81
CA THR A 52 15.68 5.71 -6.61
C THR A 52 16.93 5.61 -5.74
N GLU A 53 16.87 4.93 -4.60
CA GLU A 53 18.10 4.36 -4.05
C GLU A 53 18.52 3.30 -5.06
N PRO A 54 19.64 3.50 -5.78
CA PRO A 54 20.11 2.46 -6.67
C PRO A 54 20.24 1.20 -5.83
N PHE A 55 19.73 0.07 -6.34
CA PHE A 55 20.07 -1.24 -5.78
C PHE A 55 21.58 -1.40 -5.95
N ILE A 56 22.34 -0.83 -5.03
CA ILE A 56 23.79 -0.97 -5.04
C ILE A 56 24.00 -2.41 -4.62
N MET A 57 24.36 -3.22 -5.60
CA MET A 57 25.04 -4.48 -5.38
C MET A 57 26.41 -4.13 -4.78
N ASP A 58 26.42 -3.74 -3.51
CA ASP A 58 27.65 -3.70 -2.75
C ASP A 58 28.11 -5.15 -2.68
N ASN A 59 29.32 -5.39 -3.20
CA ASN A 59 29.93 -6.71 -3.09
C ASN A 59 30.22 -6.97 -1.60
N HIS A 60 29.25 -7.53 -0.87
CA HIS A 60 29.38 -7.94 0.52
C HIS A 60 30.45 -9.03 0.72
N PHE A 61 30.94 -9.64 -0.36
CA PHE A 61 32.04 -10.60 -0.36
C PHE A 61 33.39 -9.95 -0.69
N LYS A 62 33.48 -8.63 -0.81
CA LYS A 62 34.77 -7.94 -0.99
C LYS A 62 35.62 -8.12 0.29
N GLY A 63 36.61 -9.01 0.21
CA GLY A 63 37.53 -9.30 1.31
C GLY A 63 37.30 -10.65 2.01
N VAL A 64 36.35 -11.48 1.53
CA VAL A 64 36.30 -12.87 1.98
C VAL A 64 37.36 -13.67 1.23
N ALA A 65 38.23 -14.34 1.98
CA ALA A 65 39.12 -15.35 1.41
C ALA A 65 38.31 -16.62 1.16
N LEU A 66 38.44 -17.20 -0.02
CA LEU A 66 37.94 -18.55 -0.27
C LEU A 66 38.75 -19.50 0.61
N LEU A 67 38.08 -20.41 1.31
CA LEU A 67 38.76 -21.48 2.03
C LEU A 67 39.28 -22.46 0.99
N ASP A 68 40.59 -22.67 0.95
CA ASP A 68 41.19 -23.73 0.17
C ASP A 68 40.70 -25.06 0.77
N ILE A 69 39.81 -25.72 0.04
CA ILE A 69 39.42 -27.09 0.35
C ILE A 69 40.55 -27.94 -0.21
N GLU A 70 41.61 -28.15 0.58
CA GLU A 70 42.66 -29.12 0.23
C GLU A 70 42.02 -30.51 0.11
N GLY A 71 42.19 -31.11 -1.07
CA GLY A 71 41.75 -32.46 -1.40
C GLY A 71 42.84 -33.51 -1.20
#